data_AF-A0A954EY39-F1
#
_entry.id   AF-A0A954EY39-F1
#
_cell.length_a   1.000
_cell.length_b   1.000
_cell.length_c   1.000
_cell.angle_alpha   90.00
_cell.angle_beta   90.00
_cell.angle_gamma   90.00
#
_symmetry.space_group_name_H-M   'P 1'
#
loop_
_entity.id
_entity.type
_entity.pdbx_description
1 polymer ?
#
loop_
_entity_poly.entity_id
_entity_poly.type
_entity_poly.pdbx_seq_one_letter_code
_entity_poly.pdbx_strand_id
1 'polypeptide(L)'
;MSLTVLENCDDCGACCQHIAVPPFCRDANFDEIQERMVPDDLRAELEPLWEIRFQLPERPCLWYDESRKQCRHYEFRPQACRDFEINSPSCLASRRKQGVPS
;
A
#
# COMPACT_ATOMS: atom_id res chain seq x y z
N MET A 1 18.81 19.40 -7.07
CA MET A 1 17.51 18.71 -7.03
C MET A 1 16.71 19.34 -5.92
N SER A 2 15.59 19.98 -6.23
CA SER A 2 14.75 20.64 -5.22
C SER A 2 13.86 19.57 -4.58
N LEU A 3 13.98 19.38 -3.27
CA LEU A 3 13.08 18.53 -2.48
C LEU A 3 11.74 19.24 -2.40
N THR A 4 10.76 18.78 -3.17
CA THR A 4 9.37 19.23 -3.00
C THR A 4 8.81 18.52 -1.79
N VAL A 5 8.57 19.26 -0.71
CA VAL A 5 7.86 18.73 0.46
C VAL A 5 6.44 18.36 0.01
N LEU A 6 6.13 17.07 0.04
CA LEU A 6 4.79 16.58 -0.24
C LEU A 6 3.94 16.61 1.01
N GLU A 7 2.69 17.06 0.85
CA GLU A 7 1.70 17.11 1.92
C GLU A 7 0.79 15.87 1.90
N ASN A 8 0.73 15.14 0.79
CA ASN A 8 -0.09 13.94 0.65
C ASN A 8 0.52 12.93 -0.34
N CYS A 9 -0.18 11.80 -0.52
CA CYS A 9 0.24 10.71 -1.40
C CYS A 9 -0.36 10.77 -2.81
N ASP A 10 -1.04 11.86 -3.17
CA ASP A 10 -1.71 12.00 -4.45
C ASP A 10 -0.68 11.99 -5.60
N ASP A 11 -1.05 11.36 -6.71
CA ASP A 11 -0.26 11.27 -7.95
C ASP A 11 1.13 10.61 -7.86
N CYS A 12 1.50 9.99 -6.73
CA CYS A 12 2.80 9.31 -6.61
C CYS A 12 2.71 7.78 -6.71
N GLY A 13 1.85 7.15 -5.92
CA GLY A 13 1.71 5.69 -5.87
C GLY A 13 2.99 4.88 -5.57
N ALA A 14 4.09 5.54 -5.19
CA ALA A 14 5.42 4.93 -5.28
C ALA A 14 5.61 3.72 -4.36
N CYS A 15 5.00 3.72 -3.17
CA CYS A 15 4.98 2.55 -2.30
C CYS A 15 4.09 1.45 -2.87
N CYS A 16 2.89 1.78 -3.35
CA CYS A 16 1.92 0.83 -3.91
C CYS A 16 2.46 0.08 -5.14
N GLN A 17 3.43 0.61 -5.88
CA GLN A 17 3.98 -0.03 -7.07
C GLN A 17 4.88 -1.25 -6.80
N HIS A 18 5.25 -1.52 -5.55
CA HIS A 18 6.14 -2.65 -5.22
C HIS A 18 5.65 -3.59 -4.10
N ILE A 19 4.52 -3.27 -3.45
CA ILE A 19 3.91 -4.09 -2.39
C ILE A 19 2.72 -4.88 -2.94
N ALA A 20 2.98 -6.03 -3.56
CA ALA A 20 2.04 -6.85 -4.34
C ALA A 20 0.60 -6.98 -3.79
N VAL A 21 0.43 -6.94 -2.46
CA VAL A 21 -0.87 -6.92 -1.78
C VAL A 21 -0.88 -5.86 -0.68
N PRO A 22 -2.07 -5.37 -0.28
CA PRO A 22 -2.19 -4.51 0.90
C PRO A 22 -1.58 -5.20 2.14
N PRO A 23 -0.68 -4.53 2.88
CA PRO A 23 0.05 -5.12 3.99
C PRO A 23 -0.82 -5.18 5.27
N PHE A 24 -1.93 -5.90 5.21
CA PHE A 24 -2.76 -6.16 6.39
C PHE A 24 -2.02 -7.04 7.42
N CYS A 25 -2.26 -6.75 8.69
CA CYS A 25 -1.80 -7.53 9.82
C CYS A 25 -2.89 -8.53 10.28
N ARG A 26 -2.51 -9.78 10.48
CA ARG A 26 -3.35 -10.79 11.14
C ARG A 26 -2.45 -11.68 11.98
N ASP A 27 -2.82 -11.86 13.23
CA ASP A 27 -2.22 -12.81 14.16
C ASP A 27 -3.32 -13.55 14.95
N ALA A 28 -2.94 -14.31 15.98
CA ALA A 28 -3.89 -15.11 16.76
C ALA A 28 -4.94 -14.28 17.52
N ASN A 29 -4.66 -13.01 17.81
CA ASN A 29 -5.50 -12.13 18.62
C ASN A 29 -6.03 -10.91 17.85
N PHE A 30 -5.51 -10.66 16.64
CA PHE A 30 -5.84 -9.49 15.85
C PHE A 30 -6.06 -9.85 14.38
N ASP A 31 -7.17 -9.39 13.83
CA ASP A 31 -7.47 -9.47 12.39
C ASP A 31 -7.80 -8.06 11.91
N GLU A 32 -6.83 -7.43 11.26
CA GLU A 32 -6.98 -6.06 10.78
C GLU A 32 -8.06 -5.95 9.70
N ILE A 33 -8.23 -6.97 8.86
CA ILE A 33 -9.29 -6.97 7.83
C ILE A 33 -10.66 -6.89 8.52
N GLN A 34 -10.83 -7.60 9.64
CA GLN A 34 -12.03 -7.53 10.46
C GLN A 34 -12.19 -6.19 11.18
N GLU A 35 -11.15 -5.69 11.84
CA GLU A 35 -11.18 -4.42 12.59
C GLU A 35 -11.55 -3.25 11.68
N ARG A 36 -10.98 -3.23 10.47
CA ARG A 36 -11.20 -2.19 9.46
C ARG A 36 -12.54 -2.33 8.73
N MET A 37 -13.35 -3.34 9.08
CA MET A 37 -14.63 -3.67 8.44
C MET A 37 -14.52 -3.75 6.91
N VAL A 38 -13.45 -4.39 6.42
CA VAL A 38 -13.25 -4.56 4.97
C VAL A 38 -14.40 -5.42 4.41
N PRO A 39 -15.12 -4.94 3.39
CA PRO A 39 -16.19 -5.68 2.73
C PRO A 39 -15.79 -7.09 2.27
N ASP A 40 -16.75 -8.02 2.28
CA ASP A 40 -16.49 -9.44 1.99
C ASP A 40 -15.94 -9.69 0.59
N ASP A 41 -16.36 -8.91 -0.40
CA ASP A 41 -15.84 -8.96 -1.76
C ASP A 41 -14.35 -8.59 -1.81
N LEU A 42 -13.96 -7.52 -1.10
CA LEU A 42 -12.55 -7.12 -0.99
C LEU A 42 -11.72 -8.09 -0.16
N ARG A 43 -12.31 -8.69 0.89
CA ARG A 43 -11.66 -9.76 1.65
C ARG A 43 -11.38 -10.97 0.75
N ALA A 44 -12.34 -11.35 -0.10
CA ALA A 44 -12.19 -12.48 -1.02
C ALA A 44 -11.05 -12.28 -2.03
N GLU A 45 -10.67 -11.04 -2.37
CA GLU A 45 -9.47 -10.76 -3.18
C GLU A 45 -8.16 -11.09 -2.44
N LEU A 46 -8.15 -10.97 -1.11
CA LEU A 46 -6.97 -11.12 -0.27
C LEU A 46 -6.74 -12.56 0.18
N GLU A 47 -7.80 -13.29 0.49
CA GLU A 47 -7.72 -14.66 1.06
C GLU A 47 -6.84 -15.63 0.24
N PRO A 48 -6.94 -15.69 -1.12
CA PRO A 48 -6.11 -16.60 -1.91
C PRO A 48 -4.60 -16.29 -1.83
N LEU A 49 -4.24 -15.07 -1.44
CA LEU A 49 -2.86 -14.59 -1.38
C LEU A 49 -2.29 -14.60 0.04
N TRP A 50 -3.12 -14.87 1.05
CA TRP A 50 -2.77 -14.65 2.46
C TRP A 50 -1.50 -15.39 2.86
N GLU A 51 -1.44 -16.69 2.61
CA GLU A 51 -0.31 -17.55 3.01
C GLU A 51 0.98 -17.26 2.24
N ILE A 52 0.87 -16.71 1.02
CA ILE A 52 2.01 -16.47 0.12
C ILE A 52 2.42 -15.01 0.04
N ARG A 53 1.74 -14.09 0.73
CA ARG A 53 1.89 -12.63 0.53
C ARG A 53 3.32 -12.11 0.70
N PHE A 54 4.12 -12.72 1.56
CA PHE A 54 5.52 -12.36 1.78
C PHE A 54 6.50 -12.97 0.75
N GLN A 55 6.03 -13.92 -0.06
CA GLN A 55 6.79 -14.59 -1.11
C GLN A 55 6.43 -14.06 -2.51
N LEU A 56 5.39 -13.22 -2.61
CA LEU A 56 5.01 -12.61 -3.88
C LEU A 56 6.15 -11.73 -4.40
N PRO A 57 6.46 -11.80 -5.71
CA PRO A 57 7.43 -10.90 -6.30
C PRO A 57 6.96 -9.45 -6.17
N GLU A 58 7.90 -8.52 -6.16
CA GLU A 58 7.58 -7.10 -6.23
C GLU A 58 6.78 -6.81 -7.51
N ARG A 59 5.58 -6.27 -7.31
CA ARG A 59 4.66 -5.84 -8.37
C ARG A 59 3.69 -4.81 -7.79
N PRO A 60 2.95 -4.08 -8.62
CA PRO A 60 1.92 -3.20 -8.14
C PRO A 60 0.93 -3.92 -7.23
N CYS A 61 0.56 -3.26 -6.14
CA CYS A 61 -0.44 -3.71 -5.20
C CYS A 61 -1.74 -4.01 -5.95
N LEU A 62 -2.39 -5.10 -5.59
CA LEU A 62 -3.72 -5.48 -6.07
C LEU A 62 -4.73 -4.31 -6.00
N TRP A 63 -4.65 -3.45 -4.98
CA TRP A 63 -5.53 -2.28 -4.81
C TRP A 63 -4.99 -0.99 -5.43
N TYR A 64 -3.88 -1.03 -6.16
CA TYR A 64 -3.33 0.14 -6.83
C TYR A 64 -4.12 0.46 -8.11
N ASP A 65 -4.53 1.71 -8.25
CA ASP A 65 -5.02 2.29 -9.50
C ASP A 65 -3.84 2.96 -10.21
N GLU A 66 -3.35 2.33 -11.28
CA GLU A 66 -2.22 2.87 -12.07
C GLU A 66 -2.57 4.19 -12.76
N SER A 67 -3.83 4.38 -13.16
CA SER A 67 -4.26 5.57 -13.89
C SER A 67 -4.32 6.80 -12.98
N ARG A 68 -4.84 6.61 -11.76
CA ARG A 68 -4.98 7.66 -10.74
C ARG A 68 -3.78 7.74 -9.80
N LYS A 69 -2.89 6.76 -9.87
CA LYS A 69 -1.74 6.55 -8.97
C LYS A 69 -2.13 6.55 -7.48
N GLN A 70 -3.29 5.99 -7.16
CA GLN A 70 -3.88 5.99 -5.82
C GLN A 70 -4.42 4.59 -5.45
N CYS A 71 -4.79 4.37 -4.19
CA CYS A 71 -5.47 3.15 -3.78
C CYS A 71 -6.96 3.19 -4.21
N ARG A 72 -7.46 2.12 -4.85
CA ARG A 72 -8.88 1.95 -5.19
C ARG A 72 -9.79 1.89 -3.96
N HIS A 73 -9.25 1.43 -2.84
CA HIS A 73 -9.97 1.20 -1.58
C HIS A 73 -9.34 2.03 -0.45
N TYR A 74 -9.18 3.33 -0.68
CA TYR A 74 -8.43 4.24 0.20
C TYR A 74 -8.93 4.23 1.65
N GLU A 75 -10.24 4.11 1.83
CA GLU A 75 -10.92 4.06 3.14
C GLU A 75 -10.62 2.77 3.90
N PHE A 76 -10.27 1.69 3.22
CA PHE A 76 -10.00 0.36 3.79
C PHE A 76 -8.52 0.06 3.93
N ARG A 77 -7.63 1.00 3.59
CA ARG A 77 -6.18 0.80 3.70
C ARG A 77 -5.76 0.26 5.08
N PRO A 78 -4.81 -0.69 5.13
CA PRO A 78 -4.21 -1.14 6.37
C PRO A 78 -3.45 0.00 7.04
N GLN A 79 -3.27 -0.13 8.34
CA GLN A 79 -2.59 0.78 9.24
C GLN A 79 -1.15 1.02 8.78
N ALA A 80 -0.45 -0.01 8.31
CA ALA A 80 0.87 0.14 7.70
C ALA A 80 0.90 1.13 6.51
N CYS A 81 -0.19 1.21 5.72
CA CYS A 81 -0.31 2.21 4.65
C CYS A 81 -0.73 3.60 5.14
N ARG A 82 -1.34 3.70 6.33
CA ARG A 82 -1.78 4.96 6.95
C ARG A 82 -0.64 5.63 7.69
N ASP A 83 0.15 4.84 8.40
CA ASP A 83 1.29 5.28 9.19
C ASP A 83 2.55 5.48 8.37
N PHE A 84 2.49 5.20 7.06
CA PHE A 84 3.63 5.41 6.17
C PHE A 84 3.95 6.90 6.08
N GLU A 85 5.00 7.30 6.79
CA GLU A 85 5.42 8.70 6.92
C GLU A 85 5.88 9.26 5.57
N ILE A 86 5.24 10.35 5.14
CA ILE A 86 5.56 11.08 3.92
C ILE A 86 6.94 11.74 4.10
N ASN A 87 7.76 11.71 3.04
CA ASN A 87 9.14 12.22 3.05
C ASN A 87 10.13 11.47 3.97
N SER A 88 9.70 10.38 4.62
CA SER A 88 10.61 9.47 5.33
C SER A 88 11.67 8.87 4.39
N PRO A 89 12.82 8.38 4.91
CA PRO A 89 13.82 7.72 4.08
C PRO A 89 13.26 6.59 3.21
N SER A 90 12.29 5.83 3.72
CA SER A 90 11.59 4.75 3.01
C SER A 90 10.67 5.28 1.90
N CYS A 91 9.99 6.41 2.13
CA CYS A 91 9.21 7.10 1.10
C CYS A 91 10.11 7.57 -0.05
N LEU A 92 11.20 8.28 0.28
CA LEU A 92 12.16 8.78 -0.72
C LEU A 92 12.82 7.64 -1.50
N ALA A 93 13.14 6.53 -0.83
CA ALA A 93 13.66 5.32 -1.48
C ALA A 93 12.66 4.71 -2.46
N SER A 94 11.39 4.59 -2.06
CA SER A 94 10.33 4.09 -2.94
C SER A 94 10.14 5.00 -4.17
N ARG A 95 10.15 6.32 -3.98
CA ARG A 95 10.03 7.29 -5.09
C ARG A 95 11.20 7.19 -6.07
N ARG A 96 12.43 7.13 -5.57
CA ARG A 96 13.63 6.94 -6.41
C ARG A 96 13.57 5.65 -7.22
N LYS A 97 13.12 4.55 -6.60
CA LYS A 97 12.97 3.25 -7.27
C LYS A 97 11.98 3.32 -8.44
N GLN A 98 10.92 4.11 -8.29
CA GLN A 98 9.88 4.28 -9.32
C GLN A 98 10.11 5.48 -10.26
N GLY A 99 11.25 6.18 -10.14
CA GLY A 99 11.52 7.38 -10.94
C GLY A 99 10.57 8.56 -10.68
N VAL A 100 9.89 8.57 -9.54
CA VAL A 100 8.98 9.66 -9.14
C VAL A 100 9.80 10.76 -8.43
N PRO A 101 9.56 12.07 -8.67
CA PRO A 101 10.36 13.16 -8.10
C PRO A 101 10.41 13.10 -6.57
N SER A 102 11.60 13.19 -5.94
CA SER A 102 11.78 13.19 -4.48
C SER A 102 11.83 14.58 -3.89
#